data_AF-A0AAE0D4J6-F1
#
_entry.id   AF-A0AAE0D4J6-F1
#
_cell.length_a   1.000
_cell.length_b   1.000
_cell.length_c   1.000
_cell.angle_alpha   90.00
_cell.angle_beta   90.00
_cell.angle_gamma   90.00
#
_symmetry.space_group_name_H-M   'P 1'
#
loop_
_entity.id
_entity.type
_entity.pdbx_description
1 polymer ?
#
loop_
_entity_poly.entity_id
_entity_poly.type
_entity_poly.pdbx_seq_one_letter_code
_entity_poly.pdbx_strand_id
1 'polypeptide(L)'
;MKSFASVTTVMSLMSAALADFNLVCWGTSVPDNIKRGDLEWAIKNRVTELGVPGGTTFPYKLHTCTDLENKSHEIASLSHPPVTRKGFVKLANGNIKCNAIGPTQWLCPRGAY
;
A
#
# COMPACT_ATOMS: atom_id res chain seq x y z
N MET A 1 -27.91 48.02 26.53
CA MET A 1 -27.77 46.93 25.52
C MET A 1 -26.34 46.90 25.00
N LYS A 2 -25.78 45.69 24.89
CA LYS A 2 -24.63 45.23 24.06
C LYS A 2 -23.51 44.58 24.87
N SER A 3 -23.72 43.31 25.22
CA SER A 3 -22.61 42.36 25.40
C SER A 3 -22.11 41.96 24.01
N PHE A 4 -20.83 42.24 23.74
CA PHE A 4 -20.12 41.66 22.61
C PHE A 4 -19.63 40.26 23.02
N ALA A 5 -20.33 39.24 22.53
CA ALA A 5 -19.81 37.87 22.57
C ALA A 5 -18.96 37.66 21.30
N SER A 6 -17.64 37.74 21.45
CA SER A 6 -16.71 37.29 20.41
C SER A 6 -16.77 35.77 20.34
N VAL A 7 -17.46 35.25 19.33
CA VAL A 7 -17.48 33.83 19.00
C VAL A 7 -16.15 33.52 18.30
N THR A 8 -15.17 33.05 19.06
CA THR A 8 -13.95 32.44 18.53
C THR A 8 -14.31 31.10 17.90
N THR A 9 -14.30 31.07 16.57
CA THR A 9 -14.46 29.86 15.76
C THR A 9 -13.36 28.88 16.15
N VAL A 10 -13.71 27.84 16.90
CA VAL A 10 -12.82 26.71 17.17
C VAL A 10 -12.66 25.98 15.85
N MET A 11 -11.55 26.26 15.15
CA MET A 11 -11.13 25.54 13.96
C MET A 11 -10.80 24.12 14.45
N SER A 12 -11.79 23.24 14.39
CA SER A 12 -11.61 21.82 14.66
C SER A 12 -10.65 21.29 13.60
N LEU A 13 -9.36 21.19 13.97
CA LEU A 13 -8.47 20.25 13.31
C LEU A 13 -9.05 18.88 13.61
N MET A 14 -9.94 18.43 12.73
CA MET A 14 -10.17 17.02 12.53
C MET A 14 -8.82 16.45 12.13
N SER A 15 -8.05 16.01 13.13
CA SER A 15 -7.05 14.97 12.96
C SER A 15 -7.79 13.83 12.28
N ALA A 16 -7.71 13.78 10.96
CA ALA A 16 -8.03 12.59 10.22
C ALA A 16 -7.18 11.51 10.87
N ALA A 17 -7.81 10.67 11.68
CA ALA A 17 -7.25 9.39 12.05
C ALA A 17 -6.99 8.71 10.71
N LEU A 18 -5.75 8.84 10.21
CA LEU A 18 -5.24 8.00 9.17
C LEU A 18 -5.29 6.62 9.81
N ALA A 19 -6.37 5.89 9.57
CA ALA A 19 -6.35 4.47 9.82
C ALA A 19 -5.08 3.95 9.13
N ASP A 20 -4.29 3.19 9.88
CA ASP A 20 -3.04 2.57 9.44
C ASP A 20 -3.34 1.55 8.34
N PHE A 21 -3.76 2.03 7.17
CA PHE A 21 -3.99 1.22 6.00
C PHE A 21 -2.62 0.92 5.42
N ASN A 22 -2.16 -0.32 5.60
CA ASN A 22 -1.04 -0.82 4.82
C ASN A 22 -1.56 -1.21 3.43
N LEU A 23 -0.90 -0.75 2.38
CA LEU A 23 -1.13 -1.27 1.04
C LEU A 23 -0.10 -2.36 0.78
N VAL A 24 -0.56 -3.57 0.49
CA VAL A 24 0.33 -4.71 0.21
C VAL A 24 0.33 -4.99 -1.28
N CYS A 25 1.53 -5.11 -1.85
CA CYS A 25 1.80 -5.30 -3.26
C CYS A 25 2.53 -6.63 -3.51
N TRP A 26 2.09 -7.41 -4.50
CA TRP A 26 2.66 -8.73 -4.80
C TRP A 26 2.51 -9.14 -6.27
N GLY A 27 3.30 -10.14 -6.68
CA GLY A 27 3.23 -10.77 -8.00
C GLY A 27 2.00 -11.67 -8.16
N THR A 28 1.36 -11.62 -9.33
CA THR A 28 0.13 -12.39 -9.62
C THR A 28 0.20 -13.19 -10.93
N SER A 29 1.35 -13.20 -11.57
CA SER A 29 1.60 -13.94 -12.83
C SER A 29 1.74 -15.45 -12.58
N VAL A 30 1.44 -16.26 -13.59
CA VAL A 30 1.72 -17.71 -13.60
C VAL A 30 2.58 -18.02 -14.85
N PRO A 31 3.85 -18.46 -14.69
CA PRO A 31 4.60 -18.53 -13.43
C PRO A 31 4.84 -17.15 -12.81
N ASP A 32 4.93 -17.08 -11.47
CA ASP A 32 5.26 -15.84 -10.79
C ASP A 32 6.77 -15.58 -10.90
N ASN A 33 7.14 -14.61 -11.73
CA ASN A 33 8.53 -14.19 -11.90
C ASN A 33 8.80 -12.81 -11.31
N ILE A 34 7.85 -12.24 -10.56
CA ILE A 34 8.03 -10.95 -9.89
C ILE A 34 9.01 -11.15 -8.74
N LYS A 35 10.13 -10.43 -8.80
CA LYS A 35 11.15 -10.43 -7.76
C LYS A 35 11.05 -9.15 -6.94
N ARG A 36 11.78 -9.14 -5.83
CA ARG A 36 11.96 -7.97 -4.97
C ARG A 36 12.25 -6.68 -5.76
N GLY A 37 13.19 -6.73 -6.70
CA GLY A 37 13.56 -5.55 -7.50
C GLY A 37 12.43 -5.00 -8.37
N ASP A 38 11.52 -5.85 -8.83
CA ASP A 38 10.36 -5.44 -9.64
C ASP A 38 9.33 -4.69 -8.79
N LEU A 39 9.10 -5.17 -7.57
CA LEU A 39 8.24 -4.48 -6.59
C LEU A 39 8.84 -3.11 -6.24
N GLU A 40 10.13 -3.04 -5.96
CA GLU A 40 10.80 -1.77 -5.66
C GLU A 40 10.73 -0.80 -6.83
N TRP A 41 10.98 -1.28 -8.04
CA TRP A 41 10.90 -0.45 -9.24
C TRP A 41 9.48 0.06 -9.47
N ALA A 42 8.46 -0.80 -9.33
CA ALA A 42 7.07 -0.41 -9.50
C ALA A 42 6.61 0.60 -8.44
N ILE A 43 7.02 0.43 -7.18
CA ILE A 43 6.73 1.39 -6.12
C ILE A 43 7.41 2.74 -6.40
N LYS A 44 8.64 2.76 -6.90
CA LYS A 44 9.37 4.01 -7.18
C LYS A 44 8.86 4.72 -8.44
N ASN A 45 8.44 3.99 -9.46
CA ASN A 45 8.19 4.56 -10.80
C ASN A 45 6.72 4.55 -11.22
N ARG A 46 5.87 3.73 -10.58
CA ARG A 46 4.49 3.45 -11.01
C ARG A 46 3.51 3.49 -9.83
N VAL A 47 3.84 4.19 -8.75
CA VAL A 47 3.07 4.20 -7.49
C VAL A 47 1.59 4.58 -7.67
N THR A 48 1.30 5.46 -8.62
CA THR A 48 -0.06 5.91 -8.97
C THR A 48 -0.93 4.83 -9.57
N GLU A 49 -0.34 3.94 -10.37
CA GLU A 49 -1.02 2.76 -10.90
C GLU A 49 -1.25 1.70 -9.83
N LEU A 50 -0.41 1.68 -8.80
CA LEU A 50 -0.58 0.86 -7.62
C LEU A 50 -1.66 1.39 -6.65
N GLY A 51 -2.38 2.46 -7.01
CA GLY A 51 -3.52 2.99 -6.25
C GLY A 51 -3.14 4.00 -5.16
N VAL A 52 -1.87 4.39 -5.13
CA VAL A 52 -1.32 5.38 -4.20
C VAL A 52 -1.26 6.76 -4.88
N PRO A 53 -1.77 7.84 -4.28
CA PRO A 53 -1.68 9.17 -4.88
C PRO A 53 -0.22 9.58 -5.12
N GLY A 54 0.04 10.13 -6.31
CA GLY A 54 1.38 10.56 -6.72
C GLY A 54 1.84 11.82 -5.98
N GLY A 55 3.14 12.12 -6.06
CA GLY A 55 3.73 13.33 -5.47
C GLY A 55 4.28 13.14 -4.04
N THR A 56 4.16 11.95 -3.47
CA THR A 56 4.70 11.61 -2.14
C THR A 56 5.49 10.32 -2.20
N THR A 57 6.62 10.27 -1.49
CA THR A 57 7.40 9.05 -1.28
C THR A 57 6.82 8.31 -0.08
N PHE A 58 6.54 7.01 -0.24
CA PHE A 58 5.98 6.20 0.84
C PHE A 58 7.03 5.24 1.39
N PRO A 59 7.19 5.14 2.71
CA PRO A 59 8.01 4.09 3.30
C PRO A 59 7.38 2.74 2.96
N TYR A 60 8.21 1.80 2.53
CA TYR A 60 7.78 0.44 2.25
C TYR A 60 8.73 -0.56 2.91
N LYS A 61 8.20 -1.73 3.26
CA LYS A 61 8.96 -2.88 3.74
C LYS A 61 8.74 -4.04 2.80
N LEU A 62 9.80 -4.81 2.58
CA LEU A 62 9.73 -6.02 1.79
C LEU A 62 9.67 -7.22 2.73
N HIS A 63 8.80 -8.15 2.38
CA HIS A 63 8.61 -9.39 3.13
C HIS A 63 8.65 -10.55 2.15
N THR A 64 9.07 -11.70 2.67
CA THR A 64 8.96 -12.98 1.96
C THR A 64 7.80 -13.75 2.59
N CYS A 65 6.89 -14.21 1.76
CA CYS A 65 5.77 -15.05 2.13
C CYS A 65 5.85 -16.40 1.45
N THR A 66 5.10 -17.36 1.96
CA THR A 66 5.02 -18.71 1.40
C THR A 66 3.59 -19.00 0.97
N ASP A 67 3.39 -19.44 -0.27
CA ASP A 67 2.07 -19.85 -0.75
C ASP A 67 1.65 -21.25 -0.24
N LEU A 68 0.44 -21.69 -0.60
CA LEU A 68 -0.06 -23.02 -0.22
C LEU A 68 0.72 -24.18 -0.87
N GLU A 69 1.49 -23.90 -1.92
CA GLU A 69 2.37 -24.87 -2.60
C GLU A 69 3.81 -24.85 -2.04
N ASN A 70 4.03 -24.13 -0.93
CA ASN A 70 5.32 -23.96 -0.27
C ASN A 70 6.38 -23.21 -1.11
N LYS A 71 5.94 -22.38 -2.06
CA LYS A 71 6.79 -21.50 -2.86
C LYS A 71 6.95 -20.14 -2.17
N SER A 72 8.15 -19.59 -2.24
CA SER A 72 8.45 -18.26 -1.69
C SER A 72 8.11 -17.16 -2.68
N HIS A 73 7.41 -16.14 -2.19
CA HIS A 73 7.02 -14.96 -2.94
C HIS A 73 7.41 -13.70 -2.19
N GLU A 74 7.89 -12.69 -2.92
CA GLU A 74 8.16 -11.38 -2.35
C GLU A 74 6.88 -10.54 -2.37
N ILE A 75 6.66 -9.79 -1.29
CA ILE A 75 5.63 -8.77 -1.19
C ILE A 75 6.23 -7.47 -0.66
N ALA A 76 5.57 -6.36 -0.95
CA ALA A 76 5.91 -5.07 -0.41
C ALA A 76 4.71 -4.48 0.35
N SER A 77 4.92 -4.10 1.61
CA SER A 77 3.94 -3.40 2.44
C SER A 77 4.30 -1.93 2.50
N LEU A 78 3.43 -1.07 1.97
CA LEU A 78 3.57 0.38 2.03
C LEU A 78 2.79 0.89 3.24
N SER A 79 3.47 1.60 4.13
CA SER A 79 2.85 2.13 5.36
C SER A 79 2.23 3.51 5.12
N HIS A 80 0.98 3.68 5.55
CA HIS A 80 0.22 4.93 5.45
C HIS A 80 -0.05 5.50 4.03
N PRO A 81 -0.14 4.72 2.93
CA PRO A 81 -0.67 5.28 1.69
C PRO A 81 -2.17 5.57 1.87
N PRO A 82 -2.65 6.77 1.48
CA PRO A 82 -4.08 6.97 1.27
C PRO A 82 -4.48 6.09 0.09
N VAL A 83 -4.98 4.89 0.36
CA VAL A 83 -5.40 3.98 -0.72
C VAL A 83 -6.65 4.57 -1.35
N THR A 84 -6.52 5.04 -2.59
CA THR A 84 -7.66 5.59 -3.34
C THR A 84 -8.43 4.50 -4.08
N ARG A 85 -7.78 3.37 -4.38
CA ARG A 85 -8.33 2.19 -5.05
C ARG A 85 -7.35 1.01 -5.03
N LYS A 86 -7.81 -0.19 -5.43
CA LYS A 86 -6.92 -1.31 -5.74
C LYS A 86 -6.00 -0.95 -6.91
N GLY A 87 -4.74 -1.35 -6.82
CA GLY A 87 -3.69 -1.05 -7.79
C GLY A 87 -3.32 -2.24 -8.67
N PHE A 88 -2.89 -1.95 -9.90
CA PHE A 88 -2.39 -2.95 -10.84
C PHE A 88 -1.36 -2.35 -11.79
N VAL A 89 -0.22 -3.03 -11.95
CA VAL A 89 0.83 -2.69 -12.91
C VAL A 89 1.24 -3.93 -13.68
N LYS A 90 1.33 -3.81 -15.01
CA LYS A 90 1.89 -4.84 -15.88
C LYS A 90 3.34 -4.52 -16.19
N LEU A 91 4.23 -5.47 -15.91
CA LEU A 91 5.67 -5.43 -16.22
C LEU A 91 5.99 -6.46 -17.30
N ALA A 92 7.23 -6.43 -17.82
CA ALA A 92 7.69 -7.38 -18.82
C ALA A 92 7.74 -8.82 -18.30
N ASN A 93 8.00 -9.00 -17.00
CA ASN A 93 8.15 -10.28 -16.32
C ASN A 93 6.92 -10.73 -15.54
N GLY A 94 5.85 -9.94 -15.48
CA GLY A 94 4.67 -10.32 -14.73
C GLY A 94 3.74 -9.18 -14.40
N ASN A 95 2.82 -9.44 -13.48
CA ASN A 95 1.83 -8.47 -13.03
C ASN A 95 1.96 -8.24 -11.52
N ILE A 96 1.93 -6.98 -11.12
CA ILE A 96 1.90 -6.56 -9.71
C ILE A 96 0.49 -6.09 -9.39
N LYS A 97 -0.07 -6.61 -8.29
CA LYS A 97 -1.35 -6.19 -7.73
C LYS A 97 -1.12 -5.60 -6.35
N CYS A 98 -1.86 -4.55 -6.00
CA CYS A 98 -1.83 -3.98 -4.67
C CYS A 98 -3.23 -3.77 -4.09
N ASN A 99 -3.42 -4.15 -2.82
CA ASN A 99 -4.61 -3.80 -2.06
C ASN A 99 -4.34 -3.84 -0.54
N ALA A 100 -5.32 -3.40 0.26
CA ALA A 100 -5.19 -3.33 1.73
C ALA A 100 -5.27 -4.69 2.45
N ILE A 101 -5.52 -5.79 1.73
CA ILE A 101 -5.73 -7.12 2.31
C ILE A 101 -4.50 -8.02 2.09
N GLY A 102 -3.75 -7.77 1.01
CA GLY A 102 -2.70 -8.68 0.55
C GLY A 102 -3.24 -9.97 -0.09
N PRO A 103 -2.34 -10.92 -0.41
CA PRO A 103 -2.69 -12.27 -0.85
C PRO A 103 -3.24 -13.12 0.32
N THR A 104 -4.54 -13.36 0.32
CA THR A 104 -5.25 -14.08 1.41
C THR A 104 -4.87 -15.55 1.57
N GLN A 105 -4.19 -16.14 0.58
CA GLN A 105 -3.79 -17.55 0.58
C GLN A 105 -2.30 -17.75 0.90
N TRP A 106 -1.56 -16.70 1.28
CA TRP A 106 -0.14 -16.78 1.58
C TRP A 106 0.14 -16.63 3.08
N LEU A 107 1.08 -17.43 3.56
CA LEU A 107 1.64 -17.36 4.91
C LEU A 107 2.74 -16.31 4.94
N CYS A 108 2.48 -15.19 5.61
CA CYS A 108 3.41 -14.07 5.72
C CYS A 108 3.83 -13.81 7.18
N PRO A 109 5.02 -13.23 7.41
CA PRO A 109 5.45 -12.82 8.75
C PRO A 109 4.51 -11.76 9.34
N ARG A 110 4.48 -11.66 10.68
CA ARG A 110 3.69 -10.62 11.36
C ARG A 110 4.10 -9.22 10.90
N GLY A 111 3.12 -8.37 10.61
CA GLY A 111 3.33 -7.00 10.12
C GLY A 111 3.63 -6.88 8.63
N ALA A 112 3.47 -7.98 7.87
CA ALA A 112 3.47 -7.95 6.41
C ALA A 112 2.19 -7.34 5.81
N TYR A 113 1.09 -7.40 6.56
CA TYR A 113 -0.23 -6.83 6.27
C TYR A 113 -0.55 -5.76 7.31
#